data_AF-A0A072PJX5-F1
#
_entry.id   AF-A0A072PJX5-F1
#
_cell.length_a   1.000
_cell.length_b   1.000
_cell.length_c   1.000
_cell.angle_alpha   90.00
_cell.angle_beta   90.00
_cell.angle_gamma   90.00
#
_symmetry.space_group_name_H-M   'P 1'
#
loop_
_entity.id
_entity.type
_entity.pdbx_description
1 polymer ?
#
loop_
_entity_poly.entity_id
_entity_poly.type
_entity_poly.pdbx_seq_one_letter_code
_entity_poly.pdbx_strand_id
1 'polypeptide(L)'
;MAICALSAYRIKSGATILSNVAPMQINVEAHPYLEEAISAVPQRSVEIQDFESLQAIGIICLTALESGNADLLHQYSGLYHTVIAEQGFCDERRWASSLSEIEKEERRRLYWHMYRLEVHTSLVLGHIIRLPELQSAIAYPSFVDEDYTNSDPDSEWLSGWNFVTDIYRGLEHLIVSFRSRRSSTELERRKLSTSFMLDANTHEKVLSQLADAYHKLPARFKKAAPLSSDTRRNRCSFQAANIICTYQLMNMVSFTISEATFYEACQTALELIEEMSTIPTGYLRAMSLAMLQELAGFGHILSSFIGKELHRSDYRHLRTVM
;
A
#
# COMPACT_ATOMS: atom_id res chain seq x y z
N MET A 1 7.76 -20.19 -9.82
CA MET A 1 8.79 -19.27 -10.35
C MET A 1 8.57 -17.82 -9.93
N ALA A 2 7.35 -17.26 -10.03
CA ALA A 2 7.08 -15.88 -9.59
C ALA A 2 7.53 -15.59 -8.14
N ILE A 3 7.23 -16.49 -7.19
CA ILE A 3 7.71 -16.38 -5.79
C ILE A 3 9.24 -16.37 -5.73
N CYS A 4 9.92 -17.26 -6.46
CA CYS A 4 11.38 -17.33 -6.51
C CYS A 4 12.00 -16.03 -7.04
N ALA A 5 11.38 -15.44 -8.07
CA ALA A 5 11.81 -14.15 -8.62
C ALA A 5 11.71 -13.04 -7.56
N LEU A 6 10.54 -12.91 -6.92
CA LEU A 6 10.33 -11.92 -5.85
C LEU A 6 11.32 -12.11 -4.70
N SER A 7 11.50 -13.35 -4.23
CA SER A 7 12.46 -13.68 -3.17
C SER A 7 13.89 -13.34 -3.57
N ALA A 8 14.31 -13.66 -4.81
CA ALA A 8 15.64 -13.33 -5.31
C ALA A 8 15.88 -11.82 -5.37
N TYR A 9 14.91 -11.04 -5.85
CA TYR A 9 15.00 -9.57 -5.83
C TYR A 9 15.11 -9.02 -4.40
N ARG A 10 14.31 -9.53 -3.46
CA ARG A 10 14.36 -9.11 -2.05
C ARG A 10 15.67 -9.49 -1.36
N ILE A 11 16.23 -10.66 -1.65
CA ILE A 11 17.56 -11.04 -1.17
C ILE A 11 18.61 -10.07 -1.73
N LYS A 12 18.58 -9.79 -3.03
CA LYS A 12 19.52 -8.89 -3.70
C LYS A 12 19.44 -7.45 -3.18
N SER A 13 18.24 -6.96 -2.85
CA SER A 13 18.04 -5.61 -2.29
C SER A 13 18.28 -5.52 -0.78
N GLY A 14 18.56 -6.65 -0.11
CA GLY A 14 18.71 -6.69 1.34
C GLY A 14 17.39 -6.55 2.12
N ALA A 15 16.26 -6.69 1.43
CA ALA A 15 14.92 -6.64 1.98
C ALA A 15 14.52 -7.96 2.68
N THR A 16 15.34 -8.38 3.63
CA THR A 16 15.14 -9.62 4.39
C THR A 16 15.03 -9.34 5.89
N ILE A 17 14.19 -10.12 6.56
CA ILE A 17 13.96 -10.01 8.01
C ILE A 17 15.12 -10.64 8.80
N LEU A 18 15.81 -11.63 8.23
CA LEU A 18 16.85 -12.40 8.91
C LEU A 18 18.23 -11.72 8.75
N SER A 19 18.61 -10.91 9.75
CA SER A 19 19.97 -10.35 9.86
C SER A 19 21.08 -11.42 9.97
N ASN A 20 20.73 -12.65 10.34
CA ASN A 20 21.68 -13.76 10.53
C ASN A 20 22.02 -14.52 9.24
N VAL A 21 21.29 -14.26 8.15
CA VAL A 21 21.89 -14.48 6.84
C VAL A 21 22.86 -13.31 6.69
N ALA A 22 24.07 -13.49 7.25
CA ALA A 22 25.22 -12.74 6.76
C ALA A 22 25.10 -12.74 5.23
N PRO A 23 25.46 -11.65 4.54
CA PRO A 23 25.58 -11.69 3.09
C PRO A 23 26.73 -12.64 2.74
N MET A 24 26.55 -13.95 2.96
CA MET A 24 26.99 -14.94 2.01
C MET A 24 26.58 -14.34 0.69
N GLN A 25 27.57 -14.12 -0.14
CA GLN A 25 27.47 -13.66 -1.52
C GLN A 25 26.66 -14.69 -2.31
N ILE A 26 25.39 -14.91 -1.94
CA ILE A 26 24.45 -15.69 -2.71
C ILE A 26 24.10 -14.75 -3.86
N ASN A 27 24.89 -14.86 -4.92
CA ASN A 27 24.59 -14.23 -6.19
C ASN A 27 23.35 -14.94 -6.78
N VAL A 28 22.17 -14.61 -6.24
CA VAL A 28 20.90 -15.12 -6.77
C VAL A 28 20.54 -14.25 -7.96
N GLU A 29 20.63 -14.82 -9.16
CA GLU A 29 20.09 -14.18 -10.36
C GLU A 29 18.57 -14.27 -10.34
N ALA A 30 17.91 -13.11 -10.18
CA ALA A 30 16.45 -13.04 -10.13
C ALA A 30 15.79 -13.14 -11.53
N HIS A 31 16.54 -12.77 -12.57
CA HIS A 31 16.02 -12.63 -13.93
C HIS A 31 15.50 -13.94 -14.54
N PRO A 32 16.22 -15.08 -14.45
CA PRO A 32 15.72 -16.34 -15.02
C PRO A 32 14.39 -16.79 -14.40
N TYR A 33 14.21 -16.58 -13.09
CA TYR A 33 12.94 -16.90 -12.43
C TYR A 33 11.79 -16.01 -12.89
N LEU A 34 12.08 -14.74 -13.19
CA LEU A 34 11.08 -13.80 -13.68
C LEU A 34 10.68 -14.12 -15.11
N GLU A 35 11.65 -14.40 -15.99
CA GLU A 35 11.39 -14.81 -17.38
C GLU A 35 10.55 -16.09 -17.45
N GLU A 36 10.92 -17.10 -16.65
CA GLU A 36 10.16 -18.35 -16.57
C GLU A 36 8.73 -18.10 -16.06
N ALA A 37 8.55 -17.25 -15.03
CA ALA A 37 7.23 -16.87 -14.54
C ALA A 37 6.38 -16.15 -15.59
N ILE A 38 6.98 -15.22 -16.36
CA ILE A 38 6.32 -14.51 -17.45
C ILE A 38 5.92 -15.47 -18.57
N SER A 39 6.77 -16.44 -18.89
CA SER A 39 6.52 -17.43 -19.95
C SER A 39 5.40 -18.42 -19.59
N ALA A 40 5.24 -18.72 -18.29
CA ALA A 40 4.23 -19.66 -17.80
C ALA A 40 2.84 -19.05 -17.63
N VAL A 41 2.75 -17.73 -17.43
CA VAL A 41 1.46 -17.03 -17.27
C VAL A 41 0.88 -16.71 -18.66
N PRO A 42 -0.39 -17.09 -18.94
CA PRO A 42 -1.01 -16.74 -20.20
C PRO A 42 -1.07 -15.22 -20.41
N GLN A 43 -0.76 -14.77 -21.62
CA GLN A 43 -0.67 -13.34 -21.95
C GLN A 43 -2.02 -12.74 -22.35
N ARG A 44 -3.00 -13.59 -22.69
CA ARG A 44 -4.35 -13.17 -23.08
C ARG A 44 -5.32 -13.40 -21.94
N SER A 45 -6.18 -12.43 -21.65
CA SER A 45 -7.17 -12.50 -20.56
C SER A 45 -8.06 -13.74 -20.67
N VAL A 46 -8.50 -14.07 -21.89
CA VAL A 46 -9.36 -15.23 -22.19
C VAL A 46 -8.72 -16.57 -21.81
N GLU A 47 -7.39 -16.66 -21.78
CA GLU A 47 -6.67 -17.89 -21.46
C GLU A 47 -6.46 -18.06 -19.94
N ILE A 48 -6.67 -17.00 -19.16
CA ILE A 48 -6.54 -17.01 -17.70
C ILE A 48 -7.88 -17.44 -17.10
N GLN A 49 -7.96 -18.70 -16.69
CA GLN A 49 -9.19 -19.29 -16.13
C GLN A 49 -9.01 -19.74 -14.68
N ASP A 50 -7.78 -20.10 -14.31
CA ASP A 50 -7.39 -20.54 -12.97
C ASP A 50 -7.00 -19.36 -12.07
N PHE A 51 -7.13 -19.58 -10.77
CA PHE A 51 -6.87 -18.55 -9.77
C PHE A 51 -5.36 -18.40 -9.49
N GLU A 52 -4.60 -19.48 -9.66
CA GLU A 52 -3.15 -19.54 -9.50
C GLU A 52 -2.44 -18.61 -10.49
N SER A 53 -2.94 -18.51 -11.72
CA SER A 53 -2.47 -17.53 -12.71
C SER A 53 -2.68 -16.09 -12.24
N LEU A 54 -3.82 -15.77 -11.61
CA LEU A 54 -4.05 -14.44 -11.03
C LEU A 54 -3.11 -14.17 -9.85
N GLN A 55 -2.85 -15.17 -9.00
CA GLN A 55 -1.86 -15.05 -7.93
C GLN A 55 -0.45 -14.81 -8.50
N ALA A 56 -0.06 -15.55 -9.54
CA ALA A 56 1.21 -15.37 -10.21
C ALA A 56 1.35 -13.96 -10.82
N ILE A 57 0.30 -13.44 -11.46
CA ILE A 57 0.25 -12.07 -11.96
C ILE A 57 0.48 -11.06 -10.83
N GLY A 58 -0.21 -11.21 -9.69
CA GLY A 58 -0.01 -10.32 -8.55
C GLY A 58 1.43 -10.33 -8.04
N ILE A 59 2.07 -11.50 -8.00
CA ILE A 59 3.48 -11.63 -7.59
C ILE A 59 4.43 -11.05 -8.65
N ILE A 60 4.12 -11.15 -9.94
CA ILE A 60 4.87 -10.48 -11.01
C ILE A 60 4.76 -8.96 -10.85
N CYS A 61 3.58 -8.40 -10.55
CA CYS A 61 3.42 -6.99 -10.27
C CYS A 61 4.28 -6.54 -9.07
N LEU A 62 4.29 -7.30 -7.97
CA LEU A 62 5.17 -7.02 -6.83
C LEU A 62 6.65 -7.08 -7.22
N THR A 63 7.05 -8.07 -8.02
CA THR A 63 8.44 -8.21 -8.48
C THR A 63 8.86 -7.04 -9.38
N ALA A 64 7.95 -6.60 -10.26
CA ALA A 64 8.13 -5.42 -11.10
C ALA A 64 8.29 -4.16 -10.26
N LEU A 65 7.48 -3.99 -9.20
CA LEU A 65 7.64 -2.91 -8.24
C LEU A 65 9.02 -2.95 -7.57
N GLU A 66 9.41 -4.08 -6.97
CA GLU A 66 10.69 -4.25 -6.26
C GLU A 66 11.92 -4.03 -7.16
N SER A 67 11.79 -4.33 -8.45
CA SER A 67 12.84 -4.12 -9.44
C SER A 67 12.83 -2.72 -10.08
N GLY A 68 11.84 -1.89 -9.76
CA GLY A 68 11.65 -0.56 -10.35
C GLY A 68 11.21 -0.59 -11.83
N ASN A 69 10.69 -1.72 -12.31
CA ASN A 69 10.24 -1.90 -13.69
C ASN A 69 8.76 -1.47 -13.84
N ALA A 70 8.55 -0.17 -14.06
CA ALA A 70 7.21 0.41 -14.20
C ALA A 70 6.43 -0.12 -15.40
N ASP A 71 7.10 -0.41 -16.52
CA ASP A 71 6.46 -0.93 -17.74
C ASP A 71 5.86 -2.31 -17.50
N LEU A 72 6.64 -3.21 -16.90
CA LEU A 72 6.19 -4.56 -16.55
C LEU A 72 5.04 -4.51 -15.52
N LEU A 73 5.15 -3.64 -14.52
CA LEU A 73 4.11 -3.41 -13.53
C LEU A 73 2.79 -2.98 -14.21
N HIS A 74 2.83 -1.99 -15.10
CA HIS A 74 1.63 -1.52 -15.80
C HIS A 74 1.04 -2.55 -16.74
N GLN A 75 1.88 -3.32 -17.45
CA GLN A 75 1.44 -4.41 -18.31
C GLN A 75 0.64 -5.45 -17.52
N TYR A 76 1.21 -5.97 -16.43
CA TYR A 76 0.60 -7.05 -15.66
C TYR A 76 -0.55 -6.57 -14.78
N SER A 77 -0.50 -5.34 -14.24
CA SER A 77 -1.66 -4.74 -13.58
C SER A 77 -2.80 -4.51 -14.57
N GLY A 78 -2.52 -4.11 -15.82
CA GLY A 78 -3.53 -4.00 -16.87
C GLY A 78 -4.18 -5.35 -17.21
N LEU A 79 -3.37 -6.41 -17.32
CA LEU A 79 -3.85 -7.77 -17.55
C LEU A 79 -4.74 -8.24 -16.40
N TYR A 80 -4.29 -8.06 -15.14
CA TYR A 80 -5.10 -8.37 -13.95
C TYR A 80 -6.46 -7.69 -13.99
N HIS A 81 -6.48 -6.36 -14.21
CA HIS A 81 -7.73 -5.58 -14.27
C HIS A 81 -8.68 -6.04 -15.38
N THR A 82 -8.13 -6.46 -16.52
CA THR A 82 -8.93 -7.01 -17.63
C THR A 82 -9.60 -8.32 -17.22
N VAL A 83 -8.84 -9.25 -16.63
CA VAL A 83 -9.35 -10.57 -16.23
C VAL A 83 -10.42 -10.45 -15.14
N ILE A 84 -10.20 -9.63 -14.11
CA ILE A 84 -11.20 -9.47 -13.04
C ILE A 84 -12.51 -8.85 -13.54
N ALA A 85 -12.44 -7.97 -14.55
CA ALA A 85 -13.62 -7.35 -15.14
C ALA A 85 -14.43 -8.37 -15.97
N GLU A 86 -13.74 -9.17 -16.78
CA GLU A 86 -14.33 -10.25 -17.57
C GLU A 86 -15.00 -11.30 -16.67
N GLN A 87 -14.30 -11.74 -15.62
CA GLN A 87 -14.76 -12.80 -14.72
C GLN A 87 -15.74 -12.31 -13.63
N GLY A 88 -15.95 -10.99 -13.50
CA GLY A 88 -16.81 -10.43 -12.45
C GLY A 88 -16.23 -10.57 -11.04
N PHE A 89 -14.92 -10.65 -10.92
CA PHE A 89 -14.23 -10.95 -9.68
C PHE A 89 -14.42 -9.86 -8.61
N CYS A 90 -14.74 -8.63 -9.00
CA CYS A 90 -15.00 -7.50 -8.10
C CYS A 90 -16.38 -7.53 -7.40
N ASP A 91 -17.22 -8.55 -7.64
CA ASP A 91 -18.49 -8.76 -6.92
C ASP A 91 -18.61 -10.23 -6.49
N GLU A 92 -18.63 -10.48 -5.17
CA GLU A 92 -18.72 -11.84 -4.64
C GLU A 92 -19.99 -12.58 -5.09
N ARG A 93 -21.06 -11.86 -5.43
CA ARG A 93 -22.32 -12.46 -5.91
C ARG A 93 -22.16 -13.11 -7.28
N ARG A 94 -21.13 -12.71 -8.03
CA ARG A 94 -20.81 -13.26 -9.37
C ARG A 94 -19.83 -14.43 -9.30
N TRP A 95 -19.29 -14.73 -8.12
CA TRP A 95 -18.38 -15.85 -7.95
C TRP A 95 -19.10 -17.18 -8.10
N ALA A 96 -18.37 -18.21 -8.53
CA ALA A 96 -18.94 -19.54 -8.71
C ALA A 96 -19.45 -20.11 -7.37
N SER A 97 -20.67 -20.65 -7.36
CA SER A 97 -21.29 -21.22 -6.16
C SER A 97 -20.58 -22.47 -5.64
N SER A 98 -19.73 -23.09 -6.47
CA SER A 98 -18.93 -24.26 -6.11
C SER A 98 -17.66 -23.94 -5.32
N LEU A 99 -17.31 -22.66 -5.15
CA LEU A 99 -16.13 -22.26 -4.39
C LEU A 99 -16.31 -22.59 -2.90
N SER A 100 -15.31 -23.26 -2.35
CA SER A 100 -15.15 -23.43 -0.91
C SER A 100 -14.91 -22.09 -0.21
N GLU A 101 -15.14 -22.05 1.10
CA GLU A 101 -14.88 -20.84 1.90
C GLU A 101 -13.39 -20.45 1.89
N ILE A 102 -12.48 -21.42 1.82
CA ILE A 102 -11.04 -21.15 1.73
C ILE A 102 -10.72 -20.44 0.40
N GLU A 103 -11.23 -20.92 -0.73
CA GLU A 103 -11.02 -20.27 -2.02
C GLU A 103 -11.61 -18.85 -2.05
N LYS A 104 -12.75 -18.61 -1.41
CA LYS A 104 -13.30 -17.25 -1.26
C LYS A 104 -12.37 -16.34 -0.47
N GLU A 105 -11.83 -16.83 0.63
CA GLU A 105 -10.89 -16.08 1.48
C GLU A 105 -9.58 -15.76 0.75
N GLU A 106 -9.04 -16.69 -0.02
CA GLU A 106 -7.87 -16.44 -0.86
C GLU A 106 -8.16 -15.39 -1.94
N ARG A 107 -9.34 -15.45 -2.57
CA ARG A 107 -9.78 -14.45 -3.56
C ARG A 107 -9.90 -13.06 -2.94
N ARG A 108 -10.50 -12.92 -1.75
CA ARG A 108 -10.56 -11.65 -0.99
C ARG A 108 -9.16 -11.11 -0.71
N ARG A 109 -8.23 -11.96 -0.27
CA ARG A 109 -6.85 -11.57 0.03
C ARG A 109 -6.11 -11.07 -1.21
N LEU A 110 -6.23 -11.78 -2.34
CA LEU A 110 -5.63 -11.35 -3.60
C LEU A 110 -6.23 -10.01 -4.07
N TYR A 111 -7.56 -9.88 -4.02
CA TYR A 111 -8.27 -8.67 -4.41
C TYR A 111 -7.75 -7.43 -3.68
N TRP A 112 -7.81 -7.47 -2.35
CA TRP A 112 -7.42 -6.35 -1.51
C TRP A 112 -5.90 -6.11 -1.53
N HIS A 113 -5.10 -7.14 -1.79
CA HIS A 113 -3.68 -6.95 -2.06
C HIS A 113 -3.45 -6.15 -3.34
N MET A 114 -4.06 -6.54 -4.45
CA MET A 114 -3.92 -5.85 -5.73
C MET A 114 -4.51 -4.44 -5.70
N TYR A 115 -5.63 -4.25 -4.99
CA TYR A 115 -6.22 -2.94 -4.75
C TYR A 115 -5.23 -2.00 -4.04
N ARG A 116 -4.63 -2.42 -2.92
CA ARG A 116 -3.63 -1.61 -2.21
C ARG A 116 -2.42 -1.30 -3.08
N LEU A 117 -1.95 -2.29 -3.85
CA LEU A 117 -0.86 -2.09 -4.79
C LEU A 117 -1.21 -1.01 -5.83
N GLU A 118 -2.41 -1.05 -6.42
CA GLU A 118 -2.88 -0.05 -7.39
C GLU A 118 -2.97 1.36 -6.79
N VAL A 119 -3.49 1.49 -5.56
CA VAL A 119 -3.56 2.78 -4.86
C VAL A 119 -2.16 3.32 -4.56
N HIS A 120 -1.27 2.47 -4.03
CA HIS A 120 0.13 2.82 -3.75
C HIS A 120 0.85 3.29 -5.02
N THR A 121 0.81 2.50 -6.08
CA THR A 121 1.54 2.81 -7.32
C THR A 121 0.91 3.99 -8.05
N SER A 122 -0.40 4.21 -7.91
CA SER A 122 -1.05 5.44 -8.39
C SER A 122 -0.47 6.67 -7.70
N LEU A 123 -0.28 6.63 -6.38
CA LEU A 123 0.31 7.74 -5.64
C LEU A 123 1.77 8.00 -6.05
N VAL A 124 2.57 6.94 -6.18
CA VAL A 124 4.02 7.03 -6.43
C VAL A 124 4.35 7.30 -7.89
N LEU A 125 3.70 6.61 -8.83
CA LEU A 125 3.98 6.69 -10.27
C LEU A 125 3.03 7.64 -11.01
N GLY A 126 1.98 8.13 -10.36
CA GLY A 126 1.08 9.15 -10.89
C GLY A 126 -0.01 8.65 -11.87
N HIS A 127 -0.16 7.34 -12.07
CA HIS A 127 -1.24 6.79 -12.91
C HIS A 127 -2.61 6.82 -12.21
N ILE A 128 -3.70 6.65 -12.96
CA ILE A 128 -5.06 6.57 -12.40
C ILE A 128 -5.27 5.29 -11.59
N ILE A 129 -6.17 5.32 -10.60
CA ILE A 129 -6.66 4.12 -9.91
C ILE A 129 -7.72 3.48 -10.82
N ARG A 130 -7.45 2.29 -11.34
CA ARG A 130 -8.31 1.64 -12.34
C ARG A 130 -9.54 0.97 -11.75
N LEU A 131 -9.46 0.51 -10.50
CA LEU A 131 -10.52 -0.22 -9.83
C LEU A 131 -10.86 0.46 -8.49
N PRO A 132 -11.83 1.39 -8.49
CA PRO A 132 -12.18 2.15 -7.30
C PRO A 132 -12.96 1.29 -6.30
N GLU A 133 -12.73 1.52 -5.01
CA GLU A 133 -13.35 0.71 -3.95
C GLU A 133 -14.88 0.79 -3.94
N LEU A 134 -15.46 1.96 -4.24
CA LEU A 134 -16.91 2.18 -4.26
C LEU A 134 -17.66 1.36 -5.33
N GLN A 135 -16.94 0.81 -6.32
CA GLN A 135 -17.49 -0.04 -7.37
C GLN A 135 -17.23 -1.53 -7.12
N SER A 136 -16.75 -1.86 -5.93
CA SER A 136 -16.34 -3.20 -5.52
C SER A 136 -17.28 -3.73 -4.45
N ALA A 137 -17.72 -4.98 -4.59
CA ALA A 137 -18.55 -5.68 -3.62
C ALA A 137 -17.82 -6.92 -3.09
N ILE A 138 -16.65 -6.67 -2.49
CA ILE A 138 -15.76 -7.70 -1.92
C ILE A 138 -15.67 -7.47 -0.41
N ALA A 139 -15.95 -8.51 0.37
CA ALA A 139 -15.81 -8.46 1.81
C ALA A 139 -14.34 -8.50 2.22
N TYR A 140 -14.04 -8.06 3.44
CA TYR A 140 -12.72 -8.29 4.00
C TYR A 140 -12.49 -9.78 4.27
N PRO A 141 -11.24 -10.27 4.09
CA PRO A 141 -10.90 -11.59 4.57
C PRO A 141 -11.10 -11.67 6.08
N SER A 142 -11.59 -12.81 6.53
CA SER A 142 -12.05 -13.03 7.90
C SER A 142 -11.48 -14.31 8.52
N PHE A 143 -11.03 -15.27 7.71
CA PHE A 143 -10.48 -16.52 8.23
C PHE A 143 -9.03 -16.32 8.62
N VAL A 144 -8.72 -16.59 9.89
CA VAL A 144 -7.35 -16.64 10.40
C VAL A 144 -6.71 -17.92 9.88
N ASP A 145 -5.41 -17.88 9.58
CA ASP A 145 -4.66 -19.07 9.16
C ASP A 145 -4.75 -20.15 10.26
N GLU A 146 -5.20 -21.36 9.91
CA GLU A 146 -5.22 -22.50 10.82
C GLU A 146 -3.80 -23.05 11.00
N ASP A 147 -2.96 -22.34 11.75
CA ASP A 147 -1.73 -22.93 12.26
C ASP A 147 -2.12 -23.93 13.37
N TYR A 148 -1.93 -25.23 13.10
CA TYR A 148 -2.32 -26.41 13.90
C TYR A 148 -1.87 -26.46 15.38
N THR A 149 -1.35 -25.38 15.95
CA THR A 149 -0.87 -25.32 17.35
C THR A 149 -1.37 -24.06 18.04
N ASN A 150 -2.51 -24.23 18.73
CA ASN A 150 -3.15 -23.30 19.66
C ASN A 150 -3.37 -21.89 19.09
N SER A 151 -4.64 -21.57 18.79
CA SER A 151 -5.15 -20.25 18.43
C SER A 151 -4.91 -19.24 19.55
N ASP A 152 -3.67 -18.77 19.67
CA ASP A 152 -3.27 -17.64 20.50
C ASP A 152 -3.89 -16.37 19.90
N PRO A 153 -4.85 -15.71 20.57
CA PRO A 153 -5.47 -14.49 20.07
C PRO A 153 -4.46 -13.36 19.82
N ASP A 154 -3.27 -13.41 20.43
CA ASP A 154 -2.18 -12.44 20.22
C ASP A 154 -1.36 -12.69 18.96
N SER A 155 -1.56 -13.84 18.31
CA SER A 155 -0.95 -14.21 17.03
C SER A 155 -1.84 -13.90 15.81
N GLU A 156 -3.04 -13.37 16.04
CA GLU A 156 -3.96 -12.95 14.98
C GLU A 156 -3.46 -11.66 14.31
N TRP A 157 -3.22 -11.72 12.99
CA TRP A 157 -2.55 -10.67 12.19
C TRP A 157 -3.49 -10.00 11.17
N LEU A 158 -4.64 -10.60 10.88
CA LEU A 158 -5.52 -10.22 9.78
C LEU A 158 -6.26 -8.91 10.07
N SER A 159 -6.60 -8.64 11.33
CA SER A 159 -7.21 -7.38 11.77
C SER A 159 -6.31 -6.18 11.49
N GLY A 160 -4.99 -6.31 11.75
CA GLY A 160 -4.01 -5.29 11.35
C GLY A 160 -3.90 -5.15 9.84
N TRP A 161 -3.94 -6.25 9.09
CA TRP A 161 -3.89 -6.23 7.63
C TRP A 161 -5.13 -5.59 6.98
N ASN A 162 -6.32 -5.87 7.54
CA ASN A 162 -7.58 -5.24 7.13
C ASN A 162 -7.55 -3.74 7.45
N PHE A 163 -7.01 -3.35 8.60
CA PHE A 163 -6.84 -1.93 8.94
C PHE A 163 -5.88 -1.20 7.98
N VAL A 164 -4.78 -1.83 7.56
CA VAL A 164 -3.93 -1.27 6.47
C VAL A 164 -4.76 -1.06 5.20
N THR A 165 -5.68 -1.97 4.88
CA THR A 165 -6.57 -1.82 3.73
C THR A 165 -7.52 -0.63 3.90
N ASP A 166 -8.06 -0.40 5.09
CA ASP A 166 -8.85 0.82 5.39
C ASP A 166 -8.02 2.11 5.18
N ILE A 167 -6.74 2.13 5.55
CA ILE A 167 -5.86 3.29 5.29
C ILE A 167 -5.73 3.53 3.78
N TYR A 168 -5.53 2.47 2.98
CA TYR A 168 -5.46 2.60 1.51
C TYR A 168 -6.78 3.04 0.88
N ARG A 169 -7.92 2.61 1.44
CA ARG A 169 -9.25 3.11 1.03
C ARG A 169 -9.37 4.60 1.32
N GLY A 170 -8.90 5.06 2.48
CA GLY A 170 -8.79 6.49 2.78
C GLY A 170 -7.88 7.23 1.79
N LEU A 171 -6.70 6.66 1.49
CA LEU A 171 -5.74 7.23 0.54
C LEU A 171 -6.32 7.38 -0.87
N GLU A 172 -7.12 6.44 -1.37
CA GLU A 172 -7.81 6.57 -2.67
C GLU A 172 -8.59 7.90 -2.74
N HIS A 173 -9.44 8.17 -1.74
CA HIS A 173 -10.27 9.39 -1.68
C HIS A 173 -9.42 10.66 -1.58
N LEU A 174 -8.34 10.61 -0.81
CA LEU A 174 -7.38 11.72 -0.71
C LEU A 174 -6.68 11.96 -2.06
N ILE A 175 -6.21 10.92 -2.75
CA ILE A 175 -5.56 11.02 -4.07
C ILE A 175 -6.48 11.67 -5.08
N VAL A 176 -7.76 11.30 -5.12
CA VAL A 176 -8.76 11.91 -6.01
C VAL A 176 -8.90 13.41 -5.72
N SER A 177 -9.02 13.78 -4.45
CA SER A 177 -9.13 15.18 -4.00
C SER A 177 -7.87 15.99 -4.34
N PHE A 178 -6.70 15.41 -4.08
CA PHE A 178 -5.39 15.99 -4.39
C PHE A 178 -5.22 16.28 -5.89
N ARG A 179 -5.53 15.30 -6.74
CA ARG A 179 -5.42 15.45 -8.20
C ARG A 179 -6.41 16.46 -8.76
N SER A 180 -7.62 16.51 -8.22
CA SER A 180 -8.61 17.50 -8.65
C SER A 180 -8.13 18.93 -8.42
N ARG A 181 -7.44 19.21 -7.30
CA ARG A 181 -6.89 20.54 -7.00
C ARG A 181 -5.75 20.94 -7.94
N ARG A 182 -4.92 19.99 -8.37
CA ARG A 182 -3.81 20.24 -9.30
C ARG A 182 -4.26 20.44 -10.75
N SER A 183 -5.40 19.88 -11.14
CA SER A 183 -5.89 19.86 -12.53
C SER A 183 -6.96 20.92 -12.83
N SER A 184 -7.08 21.95 -11.98
CA SER A 184 -8.18 22.94 -12.02
C SER A 184 -8.35 23.62 -13.38
N THR A 185 -7.25 24.02 -14.04
CA THR A 185 -7.28 24.69 -15.35
C THR A 185 -7.81 23.81 -16.48
N GLU A 186 -7.58 22.50 -16.42
CA GLU A 186 -8.07 21.54 -17.42
C GLU A 186 -9.52 21.13 -17.16
N LEU A 187 -9.91 21.06 -15.89
CA LEU A 187 -11.28 20.74 -15.47
C LEU A 187 -12.27 21.83 -15.88
N GLU A 188 -11.87 23.10 -15.84
CA GLU A 188 -12.68 24.25 -16.27
C GLU A 188 -13.05 24.21 -17.77
N ARG A 189 -12.27 23.49 -18.59
CA ARG A 189 -12.57 23.30 -20.02
C ARG A 189 -13.67 22.27 -20.27
N ARG A 190 -14.11 21.53 -19.25
CA ARG A 190 -15.20 20.54 -19.37
C ARG A 190 -16.55 21.21 -19.18
N LYS A 191 -17.55 20.78 -19.96
CA LYS A 191 -18.92 21.32 -19.87
C LYS A 191 -19.68 20.90 -18.60
N LEU A 192 -19.35 19.74 -18.05
CA LEU A 192 -19.93 19.23 -16.80
C LEU A 192 -18.88 19.31 -15.70
N SER A 193 -19.14 20.15 -14.70
CA SER A 193 -18.36 20.14 -13.46
C SER A 193 -18.69 18.88 -12.65
N THR A 194 -17.68 18.19 -12.15
CA THR A 194 -17.82 17.08 -11.20
C THR A 194 -17.60 17.52 -9.75
N SER A 195 -17.62 18.83 -9.48
CA SER A 195 -17.43 19.37 -8.13
C SER A 195 -18.47 18.86 -7.12
N PHE A 196 -19.67 18.48 -7.59
CA PHE A 196 -20.72 17.90 -6.75
C PHE A 196 -20.37 16.52 -6.15
N MET A 197 -19.36 15.83 -6.70
CA MET A 197 -18.85 14.56 -6.15
C MET A 197 -17.75 14.77 -5.11
N LEU A 198 -17.17 15.97 -5.04
CA LEU A 198 -16.06 16.27 -4.14
C LEU A 198 -16.60 16.89 -2.85
N ASP A 199 -16.23 16.31 -1.73
CA ASP A 199 -16.51 16.87 -0.42
C ASP A 199 -15.31 17.71 0.04
N ALA A 200 -15.57 18.96 0.42
CA ALA A 200 -14.52 19.88 0.88
C ALA A 200 -13.77 19.32 2.11
N ASN A 201 -14.48 18.52 2.93
CA ASN A 201 -13.98 17.99 4.20
C ASN A 201 -13.65 16.49 4.12
N THR A 202 -13.44 15.93 2.92
CA THR A 202 -13.07 14.51 2.75
C THR A 202 -11.91 14.13 3.66
N HIS A 203 -10.88 14.97 3.73
CA HIS A 203 -9.68 14.68 4.50
C HIS A 203 -9.95 14.56 6.01
N GLU A 204 -10.69 15.50 6.62
CA GLU A 204 -11.09 15.45 8.03
C GLU A 204 -11.94 14.22 8.35
N LYS A 205 -12.87 13.87 7.46
CA LYS A 205 -13.74 12.69 7.63
C LYS A 205 -12.96 11.39 7.57
N VAL A 206 -12.03 11.27 6.62
CA VAL A 206 -11.17 10.08 6.49
C VAL A 206 -10.27 9.95 7.72
N LEU A 207 -9.59 11.03 8.12
CA LEU A 207 -8.69 11.03 9.27
C LEU A 207 -9.42 10.71 10.59
N SER A 208 -10.59 11.32 10.85
CA SER A 208 -11.34 11.07 12.08
C SER A 208 -11.84 9.62 12.18
N GLN A 209 -12.40 9.05 11.10
CA GLN A 209 -12.85 7.66 11.09
C GLN A 209 -11.71 6.66 11.29
N LEU A 210 -10.56 6.91 10.65
CA LEU A 210 -9.39 6.05 10.79
C LEU A 210 -8.73 6.18 12.16
N ALA A 211 -8.73 7.37 12.78
CA ALA A 211 -8.28 7.56 14.14
C ALA A 211 -9.15 6.76 15.14
N ASP A 212 -10.47 6.82 15.00
CA ASP A 212 -11.41 6.03 15.82
C ASP A 212 -11.19 4.52 15.66
N ALA A 213 -10.97 4.07 14.42
CA ALA A 213 -10.66 2.67 14.13
C ALA A 213 -9.29 2.25 14.69
N TYR A 214 -8.27 3.11 14.57
CA TYR A 214 -6.94 2.88 15.15
C TYR A 214 -6.97 2.75 16.67
N HIS A 215 -7.78 3.58 17.36
CA HIS A 215 -7.94 3.49 18.80
C HIS A 215 -8.50 2.13 19.25
N LYS A 216 -9.44 1.56 18.48
CA LYS A 216 -10.06 0.25 18.72
C LYS A 216 -9.16 -0.93 18.34
N LEU A 217 -8.09 -0.69 17.58
CA LEU A 217 -7.19 -1.73 17.13
C LEU A 217 -6.43 -2.36 18.33
N PRO A 218 -6.19 -3.69 18.33
CA PRO A 218 -5.42 -4.35 19.38
C PRO A 218 -4.04 -3.71 19.61
N ALA A 219 -3.59 -3.67 20.86
CA ALA A 219 -2.35 -3.00 21.25
C ALA A 219 -1.10 -3.48 20.48
N ARG A 220 -1.09 -4.77 20.07
CA ARG A 220 -0.01 -5.37 19.25
C ARG A 220 0.23 -4.67 17.91
N PHE A 221 -0.75 -3.92 17.40
CA PHE A 221 -0.64 -3.19 16.14
C PHE A 221 -0.27 -1.70 16.31
N LYS A 222 -0.18 -1.22 17.55
CA LYS A 222 0.17 0.18 17.86
C LYS A 222 1.68 0.41 17.96
N LYS A 223 2.46 -0.67 18.15
CA LYS A 223 3.91 -0.61 18.21
C LYS A 223 4.52 -1.90 17.70
N ALA A 224 5.48 -1.79 16.78
CA ALA A 224 6.22 -2.95 16.29
C ALA A 224 7.20 -3.45 17.36
N ALA A 225 7.05 -4.70 17.80
CA ALA A 225 7.99 -5.34 18.73
C ALA A 225 9.25 -5.81 17.98
N PRO A 226 10.43 -5.85 18.63
CA PRO A 226 11.65 -6.36 18.02
C PRO A 226 11.49 -7.75 17.40
N LEU A 227 12.35 -8.07 16.44
CA LEU A 227 12.36 -9.38 15.81
C LEU A 227 12.54 -10.49 16.86
N SER A 228 11.69 -11.51 16.74
CA SER A 228 11.69 -12.69 17.61
C SER A 228 11.89 -13.97 16.80
N SER A 229 12.10 -15.10 17.48
CA SER A 229 12.09 -16.42 16.83
C SER A 229 10.69 -16.87 16.42
N ASP A 230 9.64 -16.24 16.95
CA ASP A 230 8.25 -16.54 16.64
C ASP A 230 7.81 -15.76 15.39
N THR A 231 7.61 -16.48 14.29
CA THR A 231 7.20 -15.92 13.01
C THR A 231 5.83 -15.26 13.08
N ARG A 232 4.91 -15.75 13.93
CA ARG A 232 3.56 -15.18 14.07
C ARG A 232 3.61 -13.80 14.71
N ARG A 233 4.41 -13.64 15.77
CA ARG A 233 4.67 -12.32 16.39
C ARG A 233 5.36 -11.37 15.41
N ASN A 234 6.32 -11.87 14.63
CA ASN A 234 6.97 -11.06 13.61
C ASN A 234 5.98 -10.58 12.53
N ARG A 235 4.99 -11.41 12.14
CA ARG A 235 3.92 -10.99 11.21
C ARG A 235 3.08 -9.86 11.79
N CYS A 236 2.65 -9.95 13.05
CA CYS A 236 1.91 -8.88 13.73
C CYS A 236 2.72 -7.58 13.81
N SER A 237 3.99 -7.67 14.20
CA SER A 237 4.89 -6.50 14.25
C SER A 237 5.17 -5.91 12.86
N PHE A 238 5.22 -6.74 11.81
CA PHE A 238 5.30 -6.25 10.43
C PHE A 238 4.03 -5.51 10.02
N GLN A 239 2.83 -5.97 10.44
CA GLN A 239 1.60 -5.20 10.24
C GLN A 239 1.63 -3.88 11.02
N ALA A 240 2.11 -3.87 12.26
CA ALA A 240 2.27 -2.63 13.03
C ALA A 240 3.18 -1.63 12.30
N ALA A 241 4.31 -2.09 11.75
CA ALA A 241 5.21 -1.26 10.95
C ALA A 241 4.51 -0.71 9.69
N ASN A 242 3.78 -1.56 8.95
CA ASN A 242 3.00 -1.13 7.78
C ASN A 242 1.94 -0.08 8.15
N ILE A 243 1.24 -0.26 9.27
CA ILE A 243 0.23 0.68 9.75
C ILE A 243 0.88 2.04 10.01
N ILE A 244 1.97 2.08 10.77
CA ILE A 244 2.67 3.33 11.08
C ILE A 244 3.08 4.04 9.79
N CYS A 245 3.75 3.37 8.86
CA CYS A 245 4.25 4.01 7.64
C CYS A 245 3.12 4.48 6.71
N THR A 246 2.13 3.61 6.47
CA THR A 246 0.99 3.94 5.58
C THR A 246 0.11 5.04 6.19
N TYR A 247 -0.09 5.05 7.51
CA TYR A 247 -0.86 6.09 8.19
C TYR A 247 -0.17 7.45 8.07
N GLN A 248 1.15 7.48 8.17
CA GLN A 248 1.89 8.72 7.97
C GLN A 248 1.90 9.17 6.50
N LEU A 249 1.94 8.23 5.54
CA LEU A 249 1.72 8.54 4.14
C LEU A 249 0.37 9.24 3.92
N MET A 250 -0.69 8.72 4.54
CA MET A 250 -2.02 9.31 4.49
C MET A 250 -2.06 10.71 5.10
N ASN A 251 -1.49 10.91 6.29
CA ASN A 251 -1.38 12.22 6.91
C ASN A 251 -0.73 13.22 5.95
N MET A 252 0.38 12.83 5.33
CA MET A 252 1.12 13.68 4.40
C MET A 252 0.31 14.03 3.15
N VAL A 253 -0.39 13.07 2.54
CA VAL A 253 -1.30 13.37 1.42
C VAL A 253 -2.41 14.31 1.88
N SER A 254 -2.98 14.11 3.07
CA SER A 254 -3.97 15.01 3.65
C SER A 254 -3.44 16.44 3.80
N PHE A 255 -2.21 16.64 4.28
CA PHE A 255 -1.59 17.97 4.38
C PHE A 255 -1.44 18.68 3.03
N THR A 256 -1.23 17.94 1.94
CA THR A 256 -1.19 18.55 0.60
C THR A 256 -2.56 19.00 0.09
N ILE A 257 -3.63 18.48 0.69
CA ILE A 257 -5.01 18.80 0.36
C ILE A 257 -5.54 19.86 1.32
N SER A 258 -5.12 19.93 2.58
CA SER A 258 -5.49 21.03 3.47
C SER A 258 -4.72 22.32 3.13
N GLU A 259 -5.21 23.46 3.61
CA GLU A 259 -4.45 24.72 3.58
C GLU A 259 -3.39 24.74 4.70
N ALA A 260 -2.59 23.68 4.78
CA ALA A 260 -1.58 23.54 5.81
C ALA A 260 -0.47 24.59 5.66
N THR A 261 -0.07 25.15 6.79
CA THR A 261 1.07 26.06 6.90
C THR A 261 2.39 25.30 6.70
N PHE A 262 3.46 26.02 6.35
CA PHE A 262 4.79 25.41 6.26
C PHE A 262 5.22 24.81 7.60
N TYR A 263 4.86 25.47 8.70
CA TYR A 263 5.14 25.00 10.05
C TYR A 263 4.49 23.65 10.33
N GLU A 264 3.20 23.50 10.04
CA GLU A 264 2.48 22.23 10.22
C GLU A 264 3.12 21.10 9.39
N ALA A 265 3.50 21.39 8.13
CA ALA A 265 4.19 20.42 7.29
C ALA A 265 5.54 19.96 7.89
N CYS A 266 6.32 20.88 8.46
CA CYS A 266 7.57 20.54 9.15
C CYS A 266 7.32 19.73 10.42
N GLN A 267 6.31 20.10 11.22
CA GLN A 267 5.96 19.39 12.45
C GLN A 267 5.52 17.96 12.16
N THR A 268 4.68 17.75 11.15
CA THR A 268 4.30 16.40 10.70
C THR A 268 5.49 15.60 10.20
N ALA A 269 6.43 16.22 9.47
CA ALA A 269 7.64 15.52 9.05
C ALA A 269 8.50 15.08 10.23
N LEU A 270 8.58 15.87 11.31
CA LEU A 270 9.26 15.49 12.55
C LEU A 270 8.55 14.35 13.26
N GLU A 271 7.23 14.42 13.41
CA GLU A 271 6.41 13.36 14.00
C GLU A 271 6.53 12.05 13.23
N LEU A 272 6.53 12.13 11.90
CA LEU A 272 6.81 10.99 11.02
C LEU A 272 8.18 10.38 11.32
N ILE A 273 9.25 11.18 11.38
CA ILE A 273 10.61 10.69 11.66
C ILE A 273 10.66 10.01 13.03
N GLU A 274 10.04 10.62 14.03
CA GLU A 274 9.96 10.08 15.39
C GLU A 274 9.23 8.73 15.40
N GLU A 275 8.04 8.66 14.81
CA GLU A 275 7.25 7.42 14.74
C GLU A 275 7.97 6.32 13.96
N MET A 276 8.57 6.65 12.81
CA MET A 276 9.36 5.69 12.02
C MET A 276 10.59 5.20 12.77
N SER A 277 11.21 6.04 13.59
CA SER A 277 12.38 5.65 14.41
C SER A 277 12.03 4.59 15.47
N THR A 278 10.75 4.45 15.82
CA THR A 278 10.29 3.40 16.73
C THR A 278 10.24 2.02 16.08
N ILE A 279 10.26 1.95 14.74
CA ILE A 279 10.13 0.69 13.99
C ILE A 279 11.48 -0.03 13.96
N PRO A 280 11.54 -1.31 14.37
CA PRO A 280 12.75 -2.10 14.23
C PRO A 280 13.24 -2.17 12.78
N THR A 281 14.54 -1.94 12.59
CA THR A 281 15.19 -1.84 11.27
C THR A 281 14.98 -3.07 10.38
N GLY A 282 14.79 -4.25 10.97
CA GLY A 282 14.47 -5.47 10.23
C GLY A 282 13.15 -5.38 9.45
N TYR A 283 12.12 -4.74 10.01
CA TYR A 283 10.85 -4.55 9.30
C TYR A 283 10.97 -3.43 8.26
N LEU A 284 11.67 -2.33 8.58
CA LEU A 284 11.94 -1.26 7.60
C LEU A 284 12.67 -1.80 6.36
N ARG A 285 13.66 -2.69 6.55
CA ARG A 285 14.33 -3.38 5.43
C ARG A 285 13.38 -4.28 4.66
N ALA A 286 12.57 -5.07 5.37
CA ALA A 286 11.64 -6.01 4.74
C ALA A 286 10.53 -5.34 3.92
N MET A 287 10.15 -4.11 4.26
CA MET A 287 9.21 -3.29 3.48
C MET A 287 9.85 -2.64 2.23
N SER A 288 11.17 -2.79 2.05
CA SER A 288 11.91 -2.60 0.79
C SER A 288 11.68 -1.27 0.07
N LEU A 289 11.55 -1.29 -1.26
CA LEU A 289 11.39 -0.12 -2.11
C LEU A 289 10.09 0.64 -1.81
N ALA A 290 9.05 -0.03 -1.33
CA ALA A 290 7.78 0.62 -0.98
C ALA A 290 8.00 1.71 0.08
N MET A 291 8.80 1.42 1.11
CA MET A 291 9.20 2.41 2.12
C MET A 291 9.98 3.58 1.56
N LEU A 292 10.95 3.31 0.66
CA LEU A 292 11.73 4.36 0.03
C LEU A 292 10.85 5.27 -0.83
N GLN A 293 9.82 4.71 -1.47
CA GLN A 293 8.86 5.48 -2.25
C GLN A 293 7.94 6.33 -1.38
N GLU A 294 7.47 5.80 -0.24
CA GLU A 294 6.73 6.58 0.76
C GLU A 294 7.57 7.76 1.27
N LEU A 295 8.85 7.51 1.62
CA LEU A 295 9.80 8.52 2.05
C LEU A 295 10.15 9.56 0.96
N ALA A 296 10.36 9.11 -0.28
CA ALA A 296 10.66 9.99 -1.40
C ALA A 296 9.47 10.92 -1.72
N GLY A 297 8.24 10.41 -1.59
CA GLY A 297 7.03 11.22 -1.65
C GLY A 297 7.05 12.39 -0.67
N PHE A 298 7.55 12.19 0.55
CA PHE A 298 7.69 13.25 1.56
C PHE A 298 8.68 14.34 1.15
N GLY A 299 9.85 13.95 0.62
CA GLY A 299 10.84 14.91 0.13
C GLY A 299 10.27 15.83 -0.95
N HIS A 300 9.49 15.26 -1.88
CA HIS A 300 8.83 16.05 -2.92
C HIS A 300 7.72 16.96 -2.36
N ILE A 301 6.95 16.50 -1.37
CA ILE A 301 5.92 17.31 -0.73
C ILE A 301 6.54 18.50 0.01
N LEU A 302 7.55 18.28 0.85
CA LEU A 302 8.28 19.34 1.55
C LEU A 302 8.92 20.32 0.56
N SER A 303 9.52 19.81 -0.52
CA SER A 303 10.09 20.64 -1.58
C SER A 303 9.03 21.51 -2.26
N SER A 304 7.75 21.11 -2.31
CA SER A 304 6.68 21.92 -2.90
C SER A 304 6.31 23.16 -2.06
N PHE A 305 6.76 23.23 -0.80
CA PHE A 305 6.69 24.44 0.02
C PHE A 305 7.92 25.34 -0.17
N ILE A 306 9.04 24.78 -0.64
CA ILE A 306 10.27 25.53 -0.96
C ILE A 306 10.02 26.35 -2.24
N GLY A 307 9.62 27.61 -2.06
CA GLY A 307 9.29 28.54 -3.15
C GLY A 307 7.94 29.22 -3.01
N LYS A 308 7.09 28.79 -2.07
CA LYS A 308 5.88 29.55 -1.68
C LYS A 308 6.27 30.67 -0.71
N GLU A 309 5.61 31.82 -0.80
CA GLU A 309 5.84 32.92 0.15
C GLU A 309 5.53 32.45 1.58
N LEU A 310 6.55 32.50 2.45
CA LEU A 310 6.38 32.18 3.86
C LEU A 310 5.46 33.22 4.51
N HIS A 311 4.38 32.76 5.14
CA HIS A 311 3.55 33.64 5.96
C HIS A 311 4.40 34.27 7.08
N ARG A 312 4.09 35.52 7.41
CA ARG A 312 4.88 36.34 8.36
C ARG A 312 4.94 35.74 9.77
N SER A 313 3.96 34.90 10.14
CA SER A 313 3.92 34.10 11.36
C SER A 313 5.01 33.03 11.39
N ASP A 314 5.12 32.27 10.31
CA ASP A 314 6.00 31.11 10.18
C ASP A 314 7.47 31.55 10.16
N TYR A 315 7.76 32.68 9.49
CA TYR A 315 9.07 33.31 9.52
C TYR A 315 9.51 33.74 10.93
N ARG A 316 8.59 34.32 11.72
CA ARG A 316 8.89 34.73 13.10
C ARG A 316 9.18 33.53 13.98
N HIS A 317 8.46 32.43 13.78
CA HIS A 317 8.65 31.21 14.55
C HIS A 317 9.97 30.50 14.18
N LEU A 318 10.26 30.34 12.89
CA LEU A 318 11.54 29.78 12.40
C LEU A 318 12.76 30.53 12.98
N ARG A 319 12.68 31.86 13.06
CA ARG A 319 13.72 32.71 13.67
C ARG A 319 13.88 32.50 15.18
N THR A 320 12.90 31.91 15.84
CA THR A 320 12.94 31.63 17.29
C THR A 320 13.53 30.25 17.58
N VAL A 321 13.46 29.32 16.61
CA VAL A 321 13.92 27.93 16.73
C VAL A 321 15.33 27.73 16.13
N MET A 322 15.72 28.56 15.15
CA MET A 322 17.12 28.70 14.68
C MET A 322 17.91 29.70 15.53
#